data_AF-A0A3P8Y146-F1
#
_entry.id   AF-A0A3P8Y146-F1
#
_cell.length_a   1.000
_cell.length_b   1.000
_cell.length_c   1.000
_cell.angle_alpha   90.00
_cell.angle_beta   90.00
_cell.angle_gamma   90.00
#
_symmetry.space_group_name_H-M   'P 1'
#
loop_
_entity.id
_entity.type
_entity.pdbx_description
1 polymer ?
#
loop_
_entity_poly.entity_id
_entity_poly.type
_entity_poly.pdbx_seq_one_letter_code
_entity_poly.pdbx_strand_id
1 'polypeptide(L)'
;MSVLKFLSLHLVLLFSVHAVVFPTDGNFAELHARCRFRKKYDIEYIEENYFNKKKMLFYNTTKDYWIGYTPSGTDLANIFNKDPYHKDAKRAAKDILCVAHADPLYNFLQNYTLTPHIRLRSVKPTGTRHSAMLVCSAYDFYPKTIIMTWLKNKRAVTSDVISTEEMSNGDWSYQIHLYLEYTPTAGEIITCMVEHITLTEPQLYDWDPSMPKSERNEIVIGVFGLLLGVVSVAMGLIYYKKKSTGLMLVPTGYDMDPSSG
;
A
#
# COMPACT_ATOMS: atom_id res chain seq x y z
N MET A 1 -41.08 35.86 -39.65
CA MET A 1 -40.12 35.65 -38.53
C MET A 1 -38.92 36.54 -38.78
N SER A 2 -38.80 37.62 -38.01
CA SER A 2 -37.86 38.71 -38.27
C SER A 2 -36.40 38.30 -38.04
N VAL A 3 -35.53 38.73 -38.95
CA VAL A 3 -34.05 38.64 -38.92
C VAL A 3 -33.45 39.12 -37.59
N LEU A 4 -34.21 39.93 -36.84
CA LEU A 4 -33.89 40.41 -35.50
C LEU A 4 -33.75 39.29 -34.45
N LYS A 5 -34.43 38.15 -34.60
CA LYS A 5 -34.29 36.99 -33.69
C LYS A 5 -33.02 36.19 -33.92
N PHE A 6 -32.48 36.18 -35.14
CA PHE A 6 -31.21 35.51 -35.44
C PHE A 6 -30.01 36.32 -34.98
N LEU A 7 -30.06 37.67 -35.08
CA LEU A 7 -29.01 38.53 -34.53
C LEU A 7 -28.91 38.46 -33.01
N SER A 8 -30.04 38.28 -32.30
CA SER A 8 -30.03 38.14 -30.84
C SER A 8 -29.36 36.85 -30.37
N LEU A 9 -29.52 35.74 -31.12
CA LEU A 9 -28.89 34.47 -30.79
C LEU A 9 -27.38 34.47 -31.08
N HIS A 10 -26.95 35.20 -32.13
CA HIS A 10 -25.52 35.36 -32.44
C HIS A 10 -24.83 36.38 -31.52
N LEU A 11 -25.52 37.40 -31.00
CA LEU A 11 -24.91 38.33 -30.03
C LEU A 11 -24.69 37.68 -28.66
N VAL A 12 -25.53 36.71 -28.29
CA VAL A 12 -25.34 35.90 -27.06
C VAL A 12 -24.21 34.88 -27.23
N LEU A 13 -23.93 34.42 -28.46
CA LEU A 13 -22.79 33.54 -28.77
C LEU A 13 -21.47 34.30 -29.00
N LEU A 14 -21.50 35.62 -29.17
CA LEU A 14 -20.33 36.50 -29.24
C LEU A 14 -19.95 37.12 -27.89
N PHE A 15 -20.69 36.83 -26.81
CA PHE A 15 -20.11 36.85 -25.47
C PHE A 15 -19.13 35.69 -25.39
N SER A 16 -17.91 36.00 -25.80
CA SER A 16 -16.66 35.34 -25.44
C SER A 16 -16.80 34.55 -24.14
N VAL A 17 -17.08 33.25 -24.27
CA VAL A 17 -16.57 32.25 -23.34
C VAL A 17 -15.06 32.11 -23.59
N HIS A 18 -14.35 33.24 -23.52
CA HIS A 18 -13.10 33.24 -22.80
C HIS A 18 -13.53 33.25 -21.35
N ALA A 19 -13.92 32.07 -20.85
CA ALA A 19 -13.59 31.77 -19.49
C ALA A 19 -12.06 31.92 -19.45
N VAL A 20 -11.60 33.13 -19.13
CA VAL A 20 -10.30 33.30 -18.50
C VAL A 20 -10.50 32.54 -17.20
N VAL A 21 -10.22 31.23 -17.27
CA VAL A 21 -9.93 30.44 -16.11
C VAL A 21 -8.67 31.10 -15.58
N PHE A 22 -8.84 32.15 -14.78
CA PHE A 22 -7.80 32.58 -13.88
C PHE A 22 -7.48 31.32 -13.09
N PRO A 23 -6.25 30.77 -13.18
CA PRO A 23 -5.86 29.71 -12.28
C PRO A 23 -6.07 30.30 -10.88
N THR A 24 -6.96 29.71 -10.10
CA THR A 24 -7.22 30.13 -8.71
C THR A 24 -6.07 29.75 -7.78
N ASP A 25 -4.97 29.26 -8.32
CA ASP A 25 -3.74 28.99 -7.60
C ASP A 25 -3.04 30.34 -7.36
N GLY A 26 -3.25 30.92 -6.18
CA GLY A 26 -2.49 32.10 -5.75
C GLY A 26 -0.98 31.85 -5.84
N ASN A 27 -0.19 32.94 -5.91
CA ASN A 27 1.27 32.79 -5.94
C ASN A 27 1.78 32.27 -4.59
N PHE A 28 2.73 31.35 -4.61
CA PHE A 28 3.38 30.81 -3.42
C PHE A 28 4.90 30.85 -3.53
N ALA A 29 5.53 31.21 -2.42
CA ALA A 29 6.97 31.13 -2.23
C ALA A 29 7.27 30.04 -1.20
N GLU A 30 8.23 29.18 -1.50
CA GLU A 30 8.67 28.11 -0.61
C GLU A 30 10.15 28.24 -0.33
N LEU A 31 10.52 28.05 0.95
CA LEU A 31 11.90 27.97 1.40
C LEU A 31 12.13 26.57 1.97
N HIS A 32 13.00 25.81 1.33
CA HIS A 32 13.38 24.47 1.77
C HIS A 32 14.79 24.52 2.35
N ALA A 33 14.90 24.53 3.68
CA ALA A 33 16.16 24.37 4.40
C ALA A 33 16.36 22.90 4.76
N ARG A 34 17.47 22.29 4.33
CA ARG A 34 17.77 20.87 4.53
C ARG A 34 19.16 20.68 5.10
N CYS A 35 19.28 19.70 5.98
CA CYS A 35 20.54 19.24 6.54
C CYS A 35 20.84 17.85 5.98
N ARG A 36 21.88 17.72 5.15
CA ARG A 36 22.35 16.42 4.66
C ARG A 36 23.45 15.91 5.59
N PHE A 37 23.11 14.90 6.39
CA PHE A 37 24.04 14.21 7.28
C PHE A 37 24.73 13.08 6.53
N ARG A 38 26.05 13.18 6.32
CA ARG A 38 26.88 12.07 5.78
C ARG A 38 27.40 11.20 6.92
N LYS A 39 27.74 11.85 8.02
CA LYS A 39 28.03 11.28 9.35
C LYS A 39 27.39 12.20 10.39
N LYS A 40 27.42 11.78 11.66
CA LYS A 40 26.81 12.53 12.78
C LYS A 40 27.12 14.03 12.78
N TYR A 41 28.38 14.40 12.55
CA TYR A 41 28.82 15.79 12.50
C TYR A 41 29.37 16.23 11.13
N ASP A 42 29.35 15.35 10.13
CA ASP A 42 29.62 15.72 8.73
C ASP A 42 28.31 16.12 8.06
N ILE A 43 27.99 17.41 8.16
CA ILE A 43 26.69 17.96 7.80
C ILE A 43 26.82 19.05 6.74
N GLU A 44 26.10 18.89 5.64
CA GLU A 44 25.95 19.88 4.59
C GLU A 44 24.58 20.57 4.74
N TYR A 45 24.58 21.86 5.03
CA TYR A 45 23.38 22.69 4.98
C TYR A 45 23.10 23.13 3.54
N ILE A 46 21.83 23.00 3.14
CA ILE A 46 21.33 23.26 1.79
C ILE A 46 20.06 24.10 1.91
N GLU A 47 19.96 25.13 1.07
CA GLU A 47 18.78 25.99 1.01
C GLU A 47 18.31 26.14 -0.43
N GLU A 48 17.01 25.93 -0.64
CA GLU A 48 16.36 26.09 -1.93
C GLU A 48 15.16 27.01 -1.80
N ASN A 49 15.08 28.00 -2.68
CA ASN A 49 13.93 28.90 -2.75
C ASN A 49 13.18 28.62 -4.04
N TYR A 50 11.87 28.47 -3.94
CA TYR A 50 10.96 28.26 -5.06
C TYR A 50 9.90 29.35 -5.09
N PHE A 51 9.50 29.73 -6.30
CA PHE A 51 8.33 30.58 -6.54
C PHE A 51 7.44 29.89 -7.57
N ASN A 52 6.19 29.60 -7.22
CA ASN A 52 5.25 28.82 -8.04
C ASN A 52 5.89 27.52 -8.60
N LYS A 53 6.52 26.73 -7.72
CA LYS A 53 7.31 25.51 -8.03
C LYS A 53 8.57 25.73 -8.88
N LYS A 54 8.86 26.94 -9.32
CA LYS A 54 10.08 27.24 -10.07
C LYS A 54 11.22 27.54 -9.10
N LYS A 55 12.27 26.73 -9.15
CA LYS A 55 13.48 26.97 -8.35
C LYS A 55 14.12 28.29 -8.76
N MET A 56 14.28 29.19 -7.80
CA MET A 56 14.84 30.53 -8.00
C MET A 56 16.29 30.58 -7.55
N LEU A 57 16.56 30.11 -6.34
CA LEU A 57 17.87 30.18 -5.69
C LEU A 57 18.25 28.84 -5.07
N PHE A 58 19.55 28.60 -5.00
CA PHE A 58 20.17 27.49 -4.30
C PHE A 58 21.40 27.96 -3.54
N TYR A 59 21.58 27.45 -2.34
CA TYR A 59 22.81 27.58 -1.57
C TYR A 59 23.17 26.23 -0.98
N ASN A 60 24.46 25.94 -0.89
CA ASN A 60 24.95 24.91 0.03
C ASN A 60 26.27 25.31 0.66
N THR A 61 26.51 24.79 1.85
CA THR A 61 27.75 25.06 2.61
C THR A 61 29.01 24.45 1.98
N THR A 62 28.88 23.50 1.06
CA THR A 62 30.04 22.96 0.32
C THR A 62 30.56 23.94 -0.72
N LYS A 63 29.68 24.64 -1.45
CA LYS A 63 30.09 25.65 -2.43
C LYS A 63 30.26 27.03 -1.79
N ASP A 64 29.46 27.33 -0.78
CA ASP A 64 29.54 28.55 0.02
C ASP A 64 29.29 29.84 -0.78
N TYR A 65 28.36 29.76 -1.74
CA TYR A 65 27.79 30.88 -2.50
C TYR A 65 26.40 30.51 -3.06
N TRP A 66 25.61 31.53 -3.37
CA TRP A 66 24.28 31.43 -3.97
C TRP A 66 24.31 31.25 -5.48
N ILE A 67 23.43 30.39 -5.99
CA ILE A 67 23.23 30.12 -7.41
C ILE A 67 21.80 30.49 -7.80
N GLY A 68 21.63 31.33 -8.81
CA GLY A 68 20.34 31.65 -9.43
C GLY A 68 20.00 30.71 -10.58
N TYR A 69 18.72 30.33 -10.70
CA TYR A 69 18.21 29.45 -11.76
C TYR A 69 17.20 30.14 -12.70
N THR A 70 16.89 31.40 -12.43
CA THR A 70 16.01 32.26 -13.23
C THR A 70 16.65 33.64 -13.36
N PRO A 71 16.22 34.51 -14.31
CA PRO A 71 16.77 35.86 -14.41
C PRO A 71 16.74 36.61 -13.08
N SER A 72 15.58 36.70 -12.43
CA SER A 72 15.45 37.33 -11.12
C SER A 72 16.21 36.59 -10.02
N GLY A 73 16.31 35.26 -10.10
CA GLY A 73 17.13 34.47 -9.17
C GLY A 73 18.62 34.76 -9.31
N THR A 74 19.12 34.96 -10.53
CA THR A 74 20.51 35.33 -10.79
C THR A 74 20.82 36.71 -10.24
N ASP A 75 19.92 37.68 -10.43
CA ASP A 75 20.06 39.03 -9.86
C ASP A 75 20.13 38.98 -8.32
N LEU A 76 19.23 38.22 -7.69
CA LEU A 76 19.25 38.00 -6.23
C LEU A 76 20.50 37.28 -5.75
N ALA A 77 20.95 36.23 -6.45
CA ALA A 77 22.17 35.51 -6.10
C ALA A 77 23.40 36.44 -6.15
N ASN A 78 23.47 37.32 -7.14
CA ASN A 78 24.53 38.33 -7.24
C ASN A 78 24.49 39.32 -6.08
N ILE A 79 23.31 39.73 -5.61
CA ILE A 79 23.15 40.60 -4.45
C ILE A 79 23.62 39.87 -3.18
N PHE A 80 23.12 38.65 -2.93
CA PHE A 80 23.47 37.89 -1.74
C PHE A 80 24.95 37.50 -1.68
N ASN A 81 25.57 37.17 -2.82
CA ASN A 81 26.99 36.84 -2.87
C ASN A 81 27.91 38.04 -2.60
N LYS A 82 27.42 39.28 -2.78
CA LYS A 82 28.16 40.51 -2.47
C LYS A 82 28.07 40.92 -1.01
N ASP A 83 27.07 40.44 -0.28
CA ASP A 83 26.94 40.70 1.15
C ASP A 83 28.08 39.99 1.91
N PRO A 84 28.97 40.71 2.62
CA PRO A 84 30.08 40.10 3.34
C PRO A 84 29.63 39.17 4.48
N TYR A 85 28.40 39.31 4.97
CA TYR A 85 27.91 38.57 6.14
C TYR A 85 27.14 37.29 5.78
N HIS A 86 26.80 37.06 4.50
CA HIS A 86 25.92 35.95 4.13
C HIS A 86 26.48 34.59 4.55
N LYS A 87 27.80 34.38 4.43
CA LYS A 87 28.45 33.10 4.78
C LYS A 87 28.35 32.80 6.27
N ASP A 88 28.61 33.79 7.11
CA ASP A 88 28.53 33.64 8.57
C ASP A 88 27.08 33.44 9.01
N ALA A 89 26.12 34.15 8.39
CA ALA A 89 24.70 33.92 8.62
C ALA A 89 24.28 32.48 8.25
N LYS A 90 24.77 31.94 7.12
CA LYS A 90 24.48 30.54 6.72
C LYS A 90 25.19 29.51 7.58
N ARG A 91 26.37 29.80 8.11
CA ARG A 91 27.05 28.95 9.09
C ARG A 91 26.28 28.92 10.42
N ALA A 92 25.84 30.07 10.92
CA ALA A 92 24.98 30.14 12.11
C ALA A 92 23.65 29.39 11.90
N ALA A 93 23.02 29.53 10.73
CA ALA A 93 21.81 28.77 10.39
C ALA A 93 22.07 27.26 10.38
N LYS A 94 23.20 26.79 9.83
CA LYS A 94 23.62 25.39 9.90
C LYS A 94 23.78 24.93 11.35
N ASP A 95 24.41 25.72 12.21
CA ASP A 95 24.66 25.33 13.59
C ASP A 95 23.35 25.19 14.38
N ILE A 96 22.43 26.14 14.20
CA ILE A 96 21.12 26.15 14.89
C ILE A 96 20.19 25.06 14.34
N LEU A 97 20.07 24.93 13.01
CA LEU A 97 19.09 24.03 12.40
C LEU A 97 19.59 22.60 12.30
N CYS A 98 20.89 22.40 12.06
CA CYS A 98 21.45 21.08 11.81
C CYS A 98 22.26 20.54 12.99
N VAL A 99 23.27 21.28 13.45
CA VAL A 99 24.24 20.76 14.44
C VAL A 99 23.55 20.56 15.79
N ALA A 100 22.77 21.53 16.26
CA ALA A 100 22.04 21.44 17.52
C ALA A 100 21.05 20.25 17.57
N HIS A 101 20.54 19.81 16.41
CA HIS A 101 19.61 18.68 16.31
C HIS A 101 20.27 17.36 15.92
N ALA A 102 21.60 17.33 15.69
CA ALA A 102 22.30 16.14 15.24
C ALA A 102 22.26 15.02 16.28
N ASP A 103 22.55 15.33 17.54
CA ASP A 103 22.51 14.37 18.66
C ASP A 103 21.14 13.71 18.85
N PRO A 104 20.03 14.46 19.08
CA PRO A 104 18.73 13.87 19.30
C PRO A 104 18.24 13.08 18.08
N LEU A 105 18.53 13.55 16.86
CA LEU A 105 18.18 12.83 15.63
C LEU A 105 18.91 11.49 15.54
N TYR A 106 20.23 11.46 15.73
CA TYR A 106 20.99 10.21 15.67
C TYR A 106 20.60 9.23 16.78
N ASN A 107 20.34 9.73 17.99
CA ASN A 107 19.85 8.90 19.10
C ASN A 107 18.47 8.31 18.78
N PHE A 108 17.57 9.08 18.17
CA PHE A 108 16.27 8.58 17.73
C PHE A 108 16.44 7.50 16.66
N LEU A 109 17.20 7.78 15.59
CA LEU A 109 17.38 6.85 14.46
C LEU A 109 18.07 5.54 14.84
N GLN A 110 18.95 5.55 15.86
CA GLN A 110 19.59 4.32 16.34
C GLN A 110 18.67 3.45 17.19
N ASN A 111 17.70 4.05 17.89
CA ASN A 111 16.84 3.35 18.83
C ASN A 111 15.44 3.06 18.27
N TYR A 112 15.06 3.71 17.17
CA TYR A 112 13.78 3.52 16.53
C TYR A 112 13.89 2.47 15.43
N THR A 113 13.40 1.28 15.71
CA THR A 113 13.34 0.19 14.74
C THR A 113 12.04 -0.59 14.92
N LEU A 114 11.43 -1.02 13.81
CA LEU A 114 10.23 -1.85 13.81
C LEU A 114 10.53 -3.14 13.06
N THR A 115 10.24 -4.28 13.69
CA THR A 115 10.48 -5.60 13.10
C THR A 115 9.40 -5.94 12.09
N PRO A 116 9.76 -6.44 10.89
CA PRO A 116 8.79 -6.74 9.84
C PRO A 116 7.80 -7.82 10.25
N HIS A 117 6.53 -7.55 9.99
CA HIS A 117 5.48 -8.55 10.03
C HIS A 117 5.35 -9.24 8.67
N ILE A 118 5.70 -10.53 8.63
CA ILE A 118 5.75 -11.31 7.37
C ILE A 118 4.47 -12.09 7.15
N ARG A 119 3.94 -12.02 5.92
CA ARG A 119 2.78 -12.80 5.51
C ARG A 119 2.98 -13.41 4.13
N LEU A 120 2.88 -14.74 4.05
CA LEU A 120 2.85 -15.47 2.80
C LEU A 120 1.41 -15.71 2.35
N ARG A 121 1.15 -15.57 1.05
CA ARG A 121 -0.14 -15.89 0.44
C ARG A 121 0.06 -16.48 -0.96
N SER A 122 -0.88 -17.34 -1.36
CA SER A 122 -1.09 -17.67 -2.76
C SER A 122 -1.91 -16.56 -3.41
N VAL A 123 -1.55 -16.18 -4.62
CA VAL A 123 -2.26 -15.18 -5.43
C VAL A 123 -2.52 -15.74 -6.82
N LYS A 124 -3.45 -15.11 -7.55
CA LYS A 124 -3.74 -15.51 -8.92
C LYS A 124 -2.49 -15.26 -9.79
N PRO A 125 -2.05 -16.25 -10.59
CA PRO A 125 -0.97 -16.04 -11.55
C PRO A 125 -1.32 -14.91 -12.51
N THR A 126 -0.35 -14.05 -12.79
CA THR A 126 -0.47 -12.97 -13.77
C THR A 126 -0.09 -13.42 -15.18
N GLY A 127 0.69 -14.51 -15.29
CA GLY A 127 1.13 -15.11 -16.55
C GLY A 127 0.47 -16.45 -16.88
N THR A 128 0.81 -16.99 -18.04
CA THR A 128 0.40 -18.34 -18.50
C THR A 128 1.53 -19.36 -18.42
N ARG A 129 2.75 -18.93 -18.09
CA ARG A 129 3.94 -19.79 -18.08
C ARG A 129 3.98 -20.71 -16.87
N HIS A 130 3.52 -20.22 -15.73
CA HIS A 130 3.50 -20.95 -14.48
C HIS A 130 2.06 -21.12 -13.98
N SER A 131 1.82 -22.19 -13.22
CA SER A 131 0.49 -22.54 -12.73
C SER A 131 0.17 -21.96 -11.35
N ALA A 132 1.16 -21.42 -10.64
CA ALA A 132 1.00 -20.85 -9.30
C ALA A 132 1.83 -19.58 -9.11
N MET A 133 1.37 -18.73 -8.19
CA MET A 133 2.08 -17.51 -7.81
C MET A 133 1.97 -17.31 -6.30
N LEU A 134 3.10 -17.03 -5.67
CA LEU A 134 3.19 -16.69 -4.24
C LEU A 134 3.57 -15.24 -4.07
N VAL A 135 3.16 -14.66 -2.95
CA VAL A 135 3.65 -13.37 -2.47
C VAL A 135 4.12 -13.52 -1.04
N CYS A 136 5.31 -12.98 -0.77
CA CYS A 136 5.83 -12.75 0.55
C CYS A 136 5.78 -11.25 0.80
N SER A 137 4.95 -10.83 1.74
CA SER A 137 4.77 -9.45 2.11
C SER A 137 5.45 -9.16 3.44
N ALA A 138 6.28 -8.12 3.49
CA ALA A 138 6.76 -7.55 4.74
C ALA A 138 6.02 -6.23 5.01
N TYR A 139 5.45 -6.13 6.20
CA TYR A 139 4.69 -4.97 6.66
C TYR A 139 5.33 -4.36 7.90
N ASP A 140 4.99 -3.09 8.14
CA ASP A 140 5.17 -2.36 9.39
C ASP A 140 6.62 -2.37 9.92
N PHE A 141 7.61 -2.29 9.03
CA PHE A 141 9.02 -2.32 9.40
C PHE A 141 9.72 -0.98 9.22
N TYR A 142 10.79 -0.80 9.99
CA TYR A 142 11.69 0.35 9.91
C TYR A 142 13.09 -0.04 10.43
N PRO A 143 14.19 0.42 9.81
CA PRO A 143 14.28 1.32 8.64
C PRO A 143 13.88 0.67 7.31
N LYS A 144 13.83 1.47 6.24
CA LYS A 144 13.43 1.04 4.90
C LYS A 144 14.25 -0.15 4.34
N THR A 145 15.50 -0.29 4.76
CA THR A 145 16.42 -1.30 4.21
C THR A 145 16.06 -2.70 4.73
N ILE A 146 15.55 -3.54 3.81
CA ILE A 146 15.21 -4.94 4.02
C ILE A 146 15.67 -5.76 2.81
N ILE A 147 16.08 -7.00 3.02
CA ILE A 147 16.43 -7.94 1.94
C ILE A 147 15.46 -9.10 2.03
N MET A 148 14.79 -9.42 0.93
CA MET A 148 13.88 -10.54 0.83
C MET A 148 14.28 -11.42 -0.34
N THR A 149 14.35 -12.73 -0.12
CA THR A 149 14.77 -13.70 -1.13
C THR A 149 13.86 -14.91 -1.11
N TRP A 150 13.41 -15.36 -2.28
CA TRP A 150 12.76 -16.66 -2.41
C TRP A 150 13.80 -17.77 -2.49
N LEU A 151 13.62 -18.82 -1.70
CA LEU A 151 14.38 -20.05 -1.76
C LEU A 151 13.50 -21.19 -2.25
N LYS A 152 14.03 -21.99 -3.16
CA LYS A 152 13.46 -23.28 -3.56
C LYS A 152 14.42 -24.38 -3.15
N ASN A 153 13.99 -25.26 -2.25
CA ASN A 153 14.84 -26.30 -1.66
C ASN A 153 16.17 -25.74 -1.13
N LYS A 154 16.10 -24.63 -0.38
CA LYS A 154 17.24 -23.89 0.20
C LYS A 154 18.17 -23.20 -0.81
N ARG A 155 17.82 -23.15 -2.09
CA ARG A 155 18.58 -22.42 -3.12
C ARG A 155 17.85 -21.15 -3.52
N ALA A 156 18.55 -20.03 -3.56
CA ALA A 156 17.99 -18.76 -3.99
C ALA A 156 17.47 -18.83 -5.42
N VAL A 157 16.28 -18.26 -5.63
CA VAL A 157 15.62 -18.14 -6.93
C VAL A 157 15.54 -16.67 -7.28
N THR A 158 16.03 -16.31 -8.47
CA THR A 158 16.00 -14.95 -8.99
C THR A 158 15.21 -14.84 -10.30
N SER A 159 14.97 -15.97 -10.99
CA SER A 159 14.06 -16.00 -12.13
C SER A 159 12.62 -15.95 -11.65
N ASP A 160 11.75 -15.30 -12.44
CA ASP A 160 10.30 -15.29 -12.19
C ASP A 160 9.91 -14.68 -10.82
N VAL A 161 10.83 -13.86 -10.27
CA VAL A 161 10.65 -13.08 -9.05
C VAL A 161 10.42 -11.61 -9.41
N ILE A 162 9.40 -11.01 -8.81
CA ILE A 162 9.04 -9.60 -9.01
C ILE A 162 8.91 -8.94 -7.64
N SER A 163 9.61 -7.83 -7.42
CA SER A 163 9.47 -7.02 -6.20
C SER A 163 8.70 -5.74 -6.51
N THR A 164 7.86 -5.29 -5.58
CA THR A 164 7.38 -3.91 -5.59
C THR A 164 8.48 -2.96 -5.16
N GLU A 165 8.32 -1.67 -5.48
CA GLU A 165 9.01 -0.62 -4.76
C GLU A 165 8.54 -0.59 -3.30
N GLU A 166 9.40 -0.16 -2.38
CA GLU A 166 9.02 -0.06 -0.98
C GLU A 166 8.13 1.17 -0.77
N MET A 167 6.98 0.94 -0.14
CA MET A 167 5.96 1.96 0.08
C MET A 167 6.00 2.44 1.53
N SER A 168 5.94 3.75 1.73
CA SER A 168 5.78 4.34 3.07
C SER A 168 4.32 4.26 3.50
N ASN A 169 4.07 3.81 4.73
CA ASN A 169 2.75 3.80 5.34
C ASN A 169 2.35 5.18 5.91
N GLY A 170 3.30 6.13 5.95
CA GLY A 170 3.07 7.49 6.46
C GLY A 170 3.21 7.62 7.99
N ASP A 171 3.42 6.52 8.70
CA ASP A 171 3.55 6.42 10.16
C ASP A 171 4.97 5.99 10.60
N TRP A 172 5.97 6.32 9.78
CA TRP A 172 7.37 5.88 9.92
C TRP A 172 7.61 4.38 9.72
N SER A 173 6.63 3.63 9.20
CA SER A 173 6.83 2.25 8.77
C SER A 173 6.76 2.10 7.25
N TYR A 174 7.30 0.99 6.76
CA TYR A 174 7.35 0.62 5.35
C TYR A 174 6.71 -0.74 5.10
N GLN A 175 6.33 -0.96 3.84
CA GLN A 175 5.92 -2.26 3.34
C GLN A 175 6.55 -2.56 1.96
N ILE A 176 6.79 -3.84 1.68
CA ILE A 176 7.31 -4.34 0.40
C ILE A 176 6.74 -5.74 0.10
N HIS A 177 6.56 -6.07 -1.17
CA HIS A 177 6.02 -7.36 -1.61
C HIS A 177 6.94 -8.03 -2.62
N LEU A 178 7.30 -9.29 -2.35
CA LEU A 178 8.11 -10.13 -3.21
C LEU A 178 7.28 -11.28 -3.76
N TYR A 179 7.06 -11.28 -5.07
CA TYR A 179 6.28 -12.27 -5.79
C TYR A 179 7.18 -13.33 -6.41
N LEU A 180 6.69 -14.56 -6.49
CA LEU A 180 7.31 -15.68 -7.19
C LEU A 180 6.26 -16.38 -8.06
N GLU A 181 6.45 -16.37 -9.37
CA GLU A 181 5.74 -17.27 -10.29
C GLU A 181 6.48 -18.61 -10.34
N TYR A 182 5.77 -19.73 -10.17
CA TYR A 182 6.40 -21.04 -10.19
C TYR A 182 5.43 -22.16 -10.57
N THR A 183 5.98 -23.28 -11.01
CA THR A 183 5.22 -24.51 -11.29
C THR A 183 5.41 -25.50 -10.14
N PRO A 184 4.36 -25.78 -9.34
CA PRO A 184 4.48 -26.65 -8.18
C PRO A 184 4.99 -28.04 -8.53
N THR A 185 6.01 -28.51 -7.81
CA THR A 185 6.57 -29.86 -7.92
C THR A 185 6.40 -30.60 -6.60
N ALA A 186 6.00 -31.87 -6.66
CA ALA A 186 5.77 -32.66 -5.45
C ALA A 186 7.03 -32.73 -4.57
N GLY A 187 6.87 -32.45 -3.27
CA GLY A 187 7.95 -32.51 -2.29
C GLY A 187 8.92 -31.32 -2.31
N GLU A 188 8.66 -30.28 -3.11
CA GLU A 188 9.46 -29.07 -3.04
C GLU A 188 9.09 -28.20 -1.84
N ILE A 189 10.09 -27.50 -1.29
CA ILE A 189 9.93 -26.53 -0.21
C ILE A 189 10.23 -25.15 -0.78
N ILE A 190 9.25 -24.27 -0.70
CA ILE A 190 9.39 -22.86 -1.07
C ILE A 190 9.45 -22.04 0.22
N THR A 191 10.45 -21.17 0.35
CA THR A 191 10.71 -20.40 1.57
C THR A 191 10.94 -18.95 1.23
N CYS A 192 10.32 -18.03 1.95
CA CYS A 192 10.71 -16.62 1.92
C CYS A 192 11.74 -16.36 3.03
N MET A 193 12.95 -15.96 2.63
CA MET A 193 14.01 -15.54 3.55
C MET A 193 14.01 -14.03 3.69
N VAL A 194 14.04 -13.53 4.92
CA VAL A 194 13.98 -12.11 5.25
C VAL A 194 15.16 -11.70 6.13
N GLU A 195 15.88 -10.67 5.70
CA GLU A 195 16.95 -10.04 6.44
C GLU A 195 16.58 -8.57 6.71
N HIS A 196 16.63 -8.19 7.98
CA HIS A 196 16.33 -6.84 8.45
C HIS A 196 17.20 -6.56 9.67
N ILE A 197 17.56 -5.30 9.93
CA ILE A 197 18.48 -4.94 11.02
C ILE A 197 17.97 -5.36 12.42
N THR A 198 16.66 -5.55 12.57
CA THR A 198 16.06 -6.02 13.83
C THR A 198 16.10 -7.53 14.01
N LEU A 199 16.50 -8.27 12.98
CA LEU A 199 16.60 -9.73 12.99
C LEU A 199 18.07 -10.13 13.17
N THR A 200 18.38 -10.85 14.24
CA THR A 200 19.75 -11.32 14.53
C THR A 200 20.28 -12.27 13.45
N GLU A 201 19.37 -13.03 12.83
CA GLU A 201 19.66 -13.96 11.74
C GLU A 201 18.54 -13.89 10.70
N PRO A 202 18.81 -14.29 9.44
CA PRO A 202 17.78 -14.36 8.40
C PRO A 202 16.60 -15.23 8.86
N GLN A 203 15.39 -14.67 8.83
CA GLN A 203 14.18 -15.41 9.18
C GLN A 203 13.64 -16.15 7.97
N LEU A 204 13.29 -17.42 8.14
CA LEU A 204 12.80 -18.30 7.10
C LEU A 204 11.31 -18.59 7.31
N TYR A 205 10.52 -18.28 6.28
CA TYR A 205 9.08 -18.50 6.27
C TYR A 205 8.72 -19.48 5.17
N ASP A 206 8.54 -20.74 5.55
CA ASP A 206 8.15 -21.80 4.62
C ASP A 206 6.70 -21.62 4.16
N TRP A 207 6.48 -21.79 2.86
CA TRP A 207 5.16 -21.86 2.27
C TRP A 207 4.51 -23.19 2.65
N ASP A 208 3.45 -23.11 3.45
CA ASP A 208 2.55 -24.24 3.67
C ASP A 208 1.37 -24.13 2.69
N PRO A 209 1.23 -25.06 1.73
CA PRO A 209 0.08 -25.10 0.83
C PRO A 209 -1.24 -25.42 1.55
N SER A 210 -1.22 -25.77 2.84
CA SER A 210 -2.43 -25.91 3.63
C SER A 210 -3.13 -24.56 3.81
N MET A 211 -4.44 -24.52 3.52
CA MET A 211 -5.25 -23.30 3.49
C MET A 211 -5.07 -22.45 4.77
N PRO A 212 -5.07 -21.10 4.65
CA PRO A 212 -5.06 -20.20 5.81
C PRO A 212 -6.13 -20.61 6.82
N LYS A 213 -5.82 -20.52 8.12
CA LYS A 213 -6.75 -20.95 9.19
C LYS A 213 -8.14 -20.30 9.07
N SER A 214 -8.23 -19.06 8.59
CA SER A 214 -9.50 -18.36 8.37
C SER A 214 -10.36 -19.06 7.31
N GLU A 215 -9.80 -19.36 6.14
CA GLU A 215 -10.51 -20.03 5.05
C GLU A 215 -10.89 -21.47 5.43
N ARG A 216 -10.02 -22.15 6.18
CA ARG A 216 -10.33 -23.47 6.75
C ARG A 216 -11.55 -23.41 7.69
N ASN A 217 -11.61 -22.41 8.57
CA ASN A 217 -12.71 -22.27 9.52
C ASN A 217 -14.03 -21.93 8.80
N GLU A 218 -14.00 -21.09 7.78
CA GLU A 218 -15.19 -20.80 6.96
C GLU A 218 -15.71 -22.05 6.24
N ILE A 219 -14.82 -22.87 5.67
CA ILE A 219 -15.20 -24.16 5.05
C ILE A 219 -15.82 -25.10 6.08
N VAL A 220 -15.20 -25.23 7.26
CA VAL A 220 -15.69 -26.10 8.33
C VAL A 220 -17.09 -25.67 8.78
N ILE A 221 -17.30 -24.38 9.05
CA ILE A 221 -18.61 -23.84 9.44
C ILE A 221 -19.66 -24.08 8.33
N GLY A 222 -19.28 -23.87 7.07
CA GLY A 222 -20.16 -24.12 5.93
C GLY A 222 -20.59 -25.59 5.81
N VAL A 223 -19.66 -26.54 5.97
CA VAL A 223 -19.94 -27.98 5.92
C VAL A 223 -20.84 -28.41 7.08
N PHE A 224 -20.57 -27.96 8.31
CA PHE A 224 -21.42 -28.25 9.45
C PHE A 224 -22.84 -27.68 9.28
N GLY A 225 -22.96 -26.45 8.77
CA GLY A 225 -24.26 -25.83 8.48
C GLY A 225 -25.07 -26.60 7.43
N LEU A 226 -24.42 -27.05 6.35
CA LEU A 226 -25.06 -27.85 5.31
C LEU A 226 -25.58 -29.19 5.85
N LEU A 227 -24.75 -29.90 6.63
CA LEU A 227 -25.13 -31.19 7.23
C LEU A 227 -26.33 -31.04 8.16
N LEU A 228 -26.34 -30.02 9.02
CA LEU A 228 -27.48 -29.74 9.90
C LEU A 228 -28.75 -29.39 9.12
N GLY A 229 -28.63 -28.64 8.03
CA GLY A 229 -29.75 -28.32 7.14
C GLY A 229 -30.36 -29.57 6.50
N VAL A 230 -29.53 -30.45 5.93
CA VAL A 230 -29.97 -31.70 5.30
C VAL A 230 -30.70 -32.60 6.30
N VAL A 231 -30.15 -32.75 7.52
CA VAL A 231 -30.76 -33.56 8.59
C VAL A 231 -32.11 -32.99 9.01
N SER A 232 -32.22 -31.67 9.11
CA SER A 232 -33.47 -30.99 9.48
C SER A 232 -34.57 -31.18 8.41
N VAL A 233 -34.21 -31.05 7.13
CA VAL A 233 -35.12 -31.31 6.01
C VAL A 233 -35.57 -32.77 5.97
N ALA A 234 -34.63 -33.71 6.14
CA ALA A 234 -34.96 -35.14 6.17
C ALA A 234 -35.94 -35.48 7.31
N MET A 235 -35.70 -34.98 8.53
CA MET A 235 -36.62 -35.14 9.65
C MET A 235 -37.99 -34.51 9.37
N GLY A 236 -38.02 -33.31 8.78
CA GLY A 236 -39.26 -32.64 8.38
C GLY A 236 -40.07 -33.45 7.36
N LEU A 237 -39.40 -34.01 6.35
CA LEU A 237 -40.03 -34.86 5.33
C LEU A 237 -40.57 -36.17 5.91
N ILE A 238 -39.83 -36.81 6.83
CA ILE A 238 -40.28 -38.03 7.52
C ILE A 238 -41.51 -37.72 8.39
N TYR A 239 -41.48 -36.63 9.15
CA TYR A 239 -42.62 -36.20 9.97
C TYR A 239 -43.85 -35.90 9.10
N TYR A 240 -43.66 -35.17 8.00
CA TYR A 240 -44.74 -34.85 7.06
C TYR A 240 -45.36 -36.12 6.46
N LYS A 241 -44.54 -37.07 5.99
CA LYS A 241 -45.03 -38.37 5.50
C LYS A 241 -45.80 -39.13 6.57
N LYS A 242 -45.26 -39.24 7.80
CA LYS A 242 -45.93 -39.94 8.91
C LYS A 242 -47.28 -39.33 9.26
N LYS A 243 -47.40 -37.99 9.23
CA LYS A 243 -48.66 -37.28 9.47
C LYS A 243 -49.66 -37.45 8.33
N SER A 244 -49.22 -37.47 7.08
CA SER A 244 -50.09 -37.71 5.92
C SER A 244 -50.64 -39.14 5.89
N THR A 245 -49.85 -40.15 6.29
CA THR A 245 -50.32 -41.54 6.42
C THR A 245 -51.32 -41.73 7.56
N GLY A 246 -51.18 -40.97 8.66
CA GLY A 246 -52.14 -40.98 9.78
C GLY A 246 -53.50 -40.34 9.49
N LEU A 247 -53.62 -39.54 8.43
CA LEU A 247 -54.88 -38.87 8.06
C LEU A 247 -55.78 -39.69 7.10
N MET A 248 -55.30 -40.83 6.58
CA MET A 248 -56.07 -41.70 5.65
C MET A 248 -56.77 -42.89 6.30
N LEU A 249 -56.59 -43.15 7.60
CA LEU A 249 -57.29 -44.21 8.32
C LEU A 249 -58.44 -43.62 9.16
N VAL A 250 -59.53 -43.24 8.50
CA VAL A 250 -60.87 -43.14 9.12
C VAL A 250 -61.66 -44.37 8.67
N PRO A 251 -61.90 -45.38 9.53
CA PRO A 251 -62.81 -46.47 9.21
C PRO A 251 -64.16 -46.27 9.91
N THR A 252 -65.24 -46.14 9.12
CA THR A 252 -66.59 -46.54 9.54
C THR A 252 -67.29 -47.18 8.36
N GLY A 253 -67.09 -48.50 8.22
CA GLY A 253 -68.03 -49.37 7.51
C GLY A 253 -69.08 -49.86 8.50
N TYR A 254 -70.35 -49.64 8.18
CA TYR A 254 -71.47 -50.43 8.68
C TYR A 254 -72.11 -51.05 7.44
N ASP A 255 -71.97 -52.37 7.29
CA ASP A 255 -72.78 -53.16 6.36
C ASP A 255 -73.44 -54.30 7.14
N MET A 256 -74.69 -54.53 6.75
CA MET A 256 -75.68 -55.45 7.32
C MET A 256 -75.33 -56.91 7.06
N ASP A 257 -75.85 -57.80 7.90
CA ASP A 257 -75.89 -59.24 7.64
C ASP A 257 -77.30 -59.81 7.93
N PRO A 258 -77.97 -60.46 6.97
CA PRO A 258 -79.17 -61.26 7.21
C PRO A 258 -78.94 -62.78 7.06
N SER A 259 -79.41 -63.51 8.08
CA SER A 259 -80.01 -64.87 8.01
C SER A 259 -79.16 -66.10 7.66
N SER A 260 -79.08 -67.07 8.58
CA SER A 260 -79.80 -68.37 8.54
C SER A 260 -79.24 -69.37 9.56
N GLY A 261 -80.12 -69.98 10.35
CA GLY A 261 -79.82 -70.96 11.40
C GLY A 261 -80.76 -70.86 12.59
#